data_AF-A0A4Y1MXF6-F1
#
_entry.id   AF-A0A4Y1MXF6-F1
#
_cell.length_a   1.000
_cell.length_b   1.000
_cell.length_c   1.000
_cell.angle_alpha   90.00
_cell.angle_beta   90.00
_cell.angle_gamma   90.00
#
_symmetry.space_group_name_H-M   'P 1'
#
loop_
_entity.id
_entity.type
_entity.pdbx_description
1 polymer ?
#
loop_
_entity_poly.entity_id
_entity_poly.type
_entity_poly.pdbx_seq_one_letter_code
_entity_poly.pdbx_strand_id
1 'polypeptide(L)'
;MFQDIVDVRQIRFPLPVLSLALAKAPAVLGLVREPSEILRCEPVSLDPPSLRAVFRPGQGAEPVSLLLSAPALAAALIAYCKLISLPISRNADKRLVLAREWVTLETELRCPVPSPTASVSPSGVPVLASSQM
;
A
#
# COMPACT_ATOMS: atom_id res chain seq x y z
N MET A 1 17.21 19.21 -6.03
CA MET A 1 15.79 19.57 -5.80
C MET A 1 15.33 18.81 -4.57
N PHE A 2 14.95 19.52 -3.51
CA PHE A 2 14.39 18.91 -2.31
C PHE A 2 12.90 18.66 -2.55
N GLN A 3 12.44 17.42 -2.38
CA GLN A 3 11.02 17.11 -2.30
C GLN A 3 10.60 17.39 -0.85
N ASP A 4 9.79 18.42 -0.63
CA ASP A 4 9.22 18.63 0.69
C ASP A 4 8.20 17.51 0.97
N ILE A 5 8.44 16.77 2.05
CA ILE A 5 7.49 15.78 2.58
C ILE A 5 6.33 16.55 3.19
N VAL A 6 5.12 16.32 2.67
CA VAL A 6 3.94 17.11 3.02
C VAL A 6 3.16 16.45 4.16
N ASP A 7 3.11 15.12 4.19
CA ASP A 7 2.38 14.36 5.20
C ASP A 7 2.96 12.97 5.36
N VAL A 8 3.16 12.52 6.60
CA VAL A 8 3.53 11.14 6.95
C VAL A 8 2.50 10.60 7.92
N ARG A 9 1.89 9.47 7.56
CA ARG A 9 0.94 8.78 8.44
C ARG A 9 1.38 7.35 8.70
N GLN A 10 1.24 6.93 9.94
CA GLN A 10 1.44 5.55 10.35
C GLN A 10 0.13 5.02 10.93
N ILE A 11 -0.47 4.04 10.25
CA ILE A 11 -1.71 3.40 10.69
C ILE A 11 -1.37 2.01 11.21
N ARG A 12 -1.60 1.78 12.50
CA ARG A 12 -1.31 0.50 13.16
C ARG A 12 -2.56 -0.37 13.19
N PHE A 13 -2.42 -1.60 12.71
CA PHE A 13 -3.45 -2.63 12.73
C PHE A 13 -3.02 -3.76 13.65
N PRO A 14 -3.67 -3.93 14.81
CA PRO A 14 -3.52 -5.14 15.61
C PRO A 14 -3.87 -6.38 14.77
N LEU A 15 -3.21 -7.51 15.01
CA LEU A 15 -3.49 -8.75 14.29
C LEU A 15 -4.99 -9.17 14.28
N PRO A 16 -5.79 -8.97 15.35
CA PRO A 16 -7.23 -9.23 15.28
C PRO A 16 -7.97 -8.37 14.24
N VAL A 17 -7.56 -7.12 14.05
CA VAL A 17 -8.13 -6.21 13.03
C VAL A 17 -7.69 -6.63 11.63
N LEU A 18 -6.50 -7.23 11.50
CA LEU A 18 -6.03 -7.79 10.23
C LEU A 18 -6.94 -8.90 9.72
N SER A 19 -7.47 -9.75 10.60
CA SER A 19 -8.45 -10.77 10.23
C SER A 19 -9.70 -10.15 9.59
N LEU A 20 -10.21 -9.05 10.16
CA LEU A 20 -11.33 -8.32 9.58
C LEU A 20 -10.98 -7.71 8.21
N ALA A 21 -9.79 -7.12 8.09
CA ALA A 21 -9.32 -6.55 6.83
C ALA A 21 -9.20 -7.61 5.71
N LEU A 22 -8.67 -8.80 6.04
CA LEU A 22 -8.55 -9.91 5.11
C LEU A 22 -9.91 -10.50 4.71
N ALA A 23 -10.85 -10.62 5.65
CA ALA A 23 -12.20 -11.07 5.36
C ALA A 23 -12.91 -10.15 4.34
N LYS A 24 -12.64 -8.84 4.39
CA LYS A 24 -13.18 -7.84 3.47
C LYS A 24 -12.38 -7.66 2.18
N ALA A 25 -11.32 -8.44 1.97
CA ALA A 25 -10.49 -8.39 0.77
C ALA A 25 -10.31 -9.79 0.16
N PRO A 26 -11.40 -10.46 -0.28
CA PRO A 26 -11.35 -11.86 -0.72
C PRO A 26 -10.41 -12.09 -1.91
N ALA A 27 -10.27 -11.10 -2.81
CA ALA A 27 -9.33 -11.18 -3.93
C ALA A 27 -7.87 -11.34 -3.48
N VAL A 28 -7.49 -10.79 -2.31
CA VAL A 28 -6.16 -10.94 -1.72
C VAL A 28 -5.90 -12.37 -1.25
N LEU A 29 -6.97 -13.08 -0.88
CA LEU A 29 -6.95 -14.50 -0.51
C LEU A 29 -7.14 -15.44 -1.70
N GLY A 30 -7.21 -14.91 -2.93
CA GLY A 30 -7.53 -15.69 -4.13
C GLY A 30 -8.97 -16.21 -4.16
N LEU A 31 -9.88 -15.60 -3.40
CA LEU A 31 -11.28 -15.98 -3.32
C LEU A 31 -12.16 -15.04 -4.14
N VAL A 32 -13.25 -15.59 -4.68
CA VAL A 32 -14.29 -14.83 -5.39
C VAL A 32 -15.24 -14.13 -4.40
N ARG A 33 -15.34 -14.64 -3.16
CA ARG A 33 -16.24 -14.16 -2.09
C ARG A 33 -15.52 -14.10 -0.76
N GLU A 34 -16.08 -13.35 0.19
CA GLU A 34 -15.57 -13.29 1.57
C GLU A 34 -15.40 -14.71 2.14
N PRO A 35 -14.28 -15.01 2.82
CA PRO A 35 -14.12 -16.28 3.51
C PRO A 35 -15.18 -16.39 4.62
N SER A 36 -15.58 -17.61 4.95
CA SER A 36 -16.51 -17.84 6.05
C SER A 36 -15.91 -17.45 7.40
N GLU A 37 -14.59 -17.64 7.55
CA GLU A 37 -13.89 -17.33 8.79
C GLU A 37 -12.39 -17.15 8.55
N ILE A 38 -11.76 -16.19 9.25
CA ILE A 38 -10.31 -16.13 9.40
C ILE A 38 -9.96 -16.74 10.76
N LEU A 39 -9.25 -17.85 10.75
CA LEU A 39 -8.91 -18.61 11.94
C LEU A 39 -7.67 -18.05 12.65
N ARG A 40 -6.66 -17.67 11.86
CA ARG A 40 -5.38 -17.23 12.40
C ARG A 40 -4.63 -16.33 11.42
N CYS A 41 -3.86 -15.40 11.97
CA CYS A 41 -2.92 -14.56 11.25
C CYS A 41 -1.58 -14.60 11.98
N GLU A 42 -0.51 -15.02 11.31
CA GLU A 42 0.81 -15.20 11.90
C GLU A 42 1.88 -14.49 11.08
N PRO A 43 2.68 -13.59 11.68
CA PRO A 43 3.87 -13.05 11.03
C PRO A 43 4.86 -14.18 10.67
N VAL A 44 5.37 -14.19 9.44
CA VAL A 44 6.33 -15.20 8.97
C VAL A 44 7.73 -14.61 8.78
N SER A 45 7.83 -13.51 8.04
CA SER A 45 9.07 -12.75 7.89
C SER A 45 8.80 -11.27 8.09
N LEU A 46 9.74 -10.58 8.74
CA LEU A 46 9.68 -9.14 8.97
C LEU A 46 10.28 -8.36 7.79
N ASP A 47 11.21 -8.97 7.06
CA ASP A 47 11.86 -8.37 5.90
C ASP A 47 12.23 -9.45 4.84
N PRO A 48 11.55 -9.49 3.67
CA PRO A 48 10.36 -8.69 3.32
C PRO A 48 9.15 -9.10 4.17
N PRO A 49 8.25 -8.15 4.51
CA PRO A 49 7.13 -8.45 5.40
C PRO A 49 6.16 -9.46 4.76
N SER A 50 5.91 -10.54 5.48
CA SER A 50 5.00 -11.61 5.04
C SER A 50 4.23 -12.20 6.21
N LEU A 51 2.98 -12.59 5.94
CA LEU A 51 2.05 -13.07 6.94
C LEU A 51 1.33 -14.32 6.43
N ARG A 52 1.26 -15.35 7.26
CA ARG A 52 0.45 -16.53 7.01
C ARG A 52 -0.96 -16.26 7.53
N ALA A 53 -1.95 -16.40 6.65
CA ALA A 53 -3.36 -16.39 7.01
C ALA A 53 -3.91 -17.81 6.90
N VAL A 54 -4.55 -18.29 7.97
CA VAL A 54 -5.30 -19.54 7.97
C VAL A 54 -6.78 -19.19 8.02
N PHE A 55 -7.56 -19.67 7.06
CA PHE A 55 -8.96 -19.28 6.90
C PHE A 55 -9.81 -20.41 6.32
N ARG A 56 -11.14 -20.33 6.50
CA ARG A 56 -12.11 -21.21 5.82
C ARG A 56 -12.73 -20.48 4.64
N PRO A 57 -12.60 -21.00 3.40
CA PRO A 57 -13.16 -20.34 2.22
C PRO A 57 -14.70 -20.42 2.17
N GLY A 58 -15.29 -21.48 2.74
CA GLY A 58 -16.73 -21.72 2.72
C GLY A 58 -17.20 -22.53 3.93
N GLN A 59 -18.52 -22.57 4.16
CA GLN A 59 -19.10 -23.44 5.18
C GLN A 59 -18.84 -24.91 4.83
N GLY A 60 -18.32 -25.67 5.79
CA GLY A 60 -17.95 -27.07 5.59
C GLY A 60 -16.68 -27.31 4.76
N ALA A 61 -15.98 -26.24 4.34
CA ALA A 61 -14.69 -26.38 3.68
C ALA A 61 -13.55 -26.54 4.69
N GLU A 62 -12.52 -27.29 4.30
CA GLU A 62 -11.31 -27.44 5.09
C GLU A 62 -10.55 -26.10 5.23
N PRO A 63 -9.90 -25.85 6.38
CA PRO A 63 -9.02 -24.70 6.56
C PRO A 63 -7.89 -24.67 5.53
N VAL A 64 -7.69 -23.49 4.92
CA VAL A 64 -6.62 -23.23 3.97
C VAL A 64 -5.60 -22.29 4.60
N SER A 65 -4.32 -22.58 4.41
CA SER A 65 -3.22 -21.70 4.81
C SER A 65 -2.63 -21.03 3.57
N LEU A 66 -2.61 -19.69 3.55
CA LEU A 66 -2.02 -18.89 2.49
C LEU A 66 -0.92 -17.98 3.05
N LEU A 67 0.21 -17.91 2.33
CA LEU A 67 1.26 -16.94 2.61
C LEU A 67 0.99 -15.65 1.83
N LEU A 68 0.79 -14.55 2.55
CA LEU A 68 0.55 -13.23 1.99
C LEU A 68 1.85 -12.43 1.94
N SER A 69 2.14 -11.88 0.76
CA SER A 69 3.25 -10.96 0.54
C SER A 69 2.91 -9.55 1.01
N ALA A 70 3.93 -8.70 1.16
CA ALA A 70 3.74 -7.30 1.54
C ALA A 70 2.74 -6.54 0.63
N PRO A 71 2.77 -6.66 -0.71
CA PRO A 71 1.80 -5.98 -1.58
C PRO A 71 0.36 -6.45 -1.34
N ALA A 72 0.17 -7.76 -1.14
CA ALA A 72 -1.13 -8.35 -0.85
C ALA A 72 -1.70 -7.84 0.48
N LEU A 73 -0.87 -7.80 1.53
CA LEU A 73 -1.24 -7.24 2.83
C LEU A 73 -1.58 -5.75 2.73
N ALA A 74 -0.80 -4.97 1.98
CA ALA A 74 -1.02 -3.54 1.83
C ALA A 74 -2.36 -3.29 1.13
N ALA A 75 -2.67 -4.07 0.09
CA ALA A 75 -3.94 -3.99 -0.62
C ALA A 75 -5.13 -4.27 0.31
N ALA A 76 -5.07 -5.31 1.15
CA ALA A 76 -6.13 -5.62 2.11
C ALA A 76 -6.33 -4.49 3.14
N LEU A 77 -5.24 -3.96 3.71
CA LEU A 77 -5.31 -2.87 4.68
C LEU A 77 -5.84 -1.57 4.06
N ILE A 78 -5.44 -1.24 2.84
CA ILE A 78 -5.95 -0.07 2.11
C ILE A 78 -7.45 -0.24 1.80
N ALA A 79 -7.89 -1.44 1.39
CA ALA A 79 -9.30 -1.72 1.16
C ALA A 79 -10.12 -1.55 2.44
N TYR A 80 -9.60 -2.05 3.57
CA TYR A 80 -10.23 -1.87 4.87
C TYR A 80 -10.31 -0.39 5.30
N CYS A 81 -9.23 0.38 5.13
CA CYS A 81 -9.24 1.82 5.40
C CYS A 81 -10.30 2.57 4.60
N LYS A 82 -10.47 2.24 3.31
CA LYS A 82 -11.54 2.82 2.49
C LYS A 82 -12.92 2.47 3.03
N LEU A 83 -13.12 1.23 3.48
CA LEU A 83 -14.38 0.76 4.05
C LEU A 83 -14.76 1.53 5.33
N ILE A 84 -13.78 1.85 6.18
CA ILE A 84 -13.99 2.65 7.39
C ILE A 84 -13.84 4.17 7.16
N SER A 85 -13.81 4.61 5.91
CA SER A 85 -13.68 6.03 5.53
C SER A 85 -12.42 6.73 6.09
N LEU A 86 -11.34 5.99 6.29
CA LEU A 86 -10.04 6.53 6.68
C LEU A 86 -9.29 7.02 5.42
N PRO A 87 -8.98 8.33 5.32
CA PRO A 87 -8.43 8.90 4.10
C PRO A 87 -6.98 8.44 3.88
N ILE A 88 -6.76 7.77 2.74
CA ILE A 88 -5.43 7.38 2.25
C ILE A 88 -5.25 8.02 0.87
N SER A 89 -4.22 8.87 0.73
CA SER A 89 -3.89 9.47 -0.55
C SER A 89 -3.43 8.41 -1.55
N ARG A 90 -3.95 8.50 -2.79
CA ARG A 90 -3.49 7.62 -3.88
C ARG A 90 -2.03 7.87 -4.23
N ASN A 91 -1.61 9.14 -4.20
CA ASN A 91 -0.27 9.59 -4.57
C ASN A 91 0.76 9.45 -3.45
N ALA A 92 0.35 8.98 -2.26
CA ALA A 92 1.31 8.69 -1.21
C ALA A 92 2.08 7.41 -1.53
N ASP A 93 3.39 7.42 -1.28
CA ASP A 93 4.19 6.21 -1.17
C ASP A 93 3.66 5.36 -0.01
N LYS A 94 3.64 4.04 -0.16
CA LYS A 94 3.05 3.12 0.82
C LYS A 94 4.04 2.04 1.17
N ARG A 95 4.32 1.90 2.46
CA ARG A 95 5.22 0.89 3.01
C ARG A 95 4.51 0.12 4.12
N LEU A 96 4.82 -1.17 4.23
CA LEU A 96 4.43 -1.96 5.39
C LEU A 96 5.61 -2.20 6.31
N VAL A 97 5.33 -2.13 7.61
CA VAL A 97 6.23 -2.60 8.65
C VAL A 97 5.48 -3.65 9.44
N LEU A 98 5.99 -4.88 9.44
CA LEU A 98 5.41 -5.97 10.21
C LEU A 98 6.10 -6.03 11.58
N ALA A 99 5.30 -6.18 12.64
CA ALA A 99 5.75 -6.51 13.98
C ALA A 99 5.09 -7.82 14.43
N ARG A 100 5.50 -8.33 15.61
CA ARG A 100 4.93 -9.57 16.15
C ARG A 100 3.43 -9.48 16.43
N GLU A 101 2.93 -8.31 16.83
CA GLU A 101 1.55 -8.14 17.31
C GLU A 101 0.70 -7.18 16.47
N TRP A 102 1.33 -6.45 15.55
CA TRP A 102 0.64 -5.51 14.66
C TRP A 102 1.32 -5.39 13.31
N VAL A 103 0.57 -4.87 12.34
CA VAL A 103 1.07 -4.43 11.04
C VAL A 103 0.91 -2.92 10.97
N THR A 104 1.94 -2.19 10.54
CA THR A 104 1.86 -0.75 10.31
C THR A 104 1.84 -0.48 8.81
N LEU A 105 0.83 0.27 8.36
CA LEU A 105 0.80 0.88 7.03
C LEU A 105 1.33 2.31 7.15
N GLU A 106 2.50 2.55 6.60
CA GLU A 106 3.10 3.87 6.48
C GLU A 106 2.73 4.47 5.13
N THR A 107 2.25 5.72 5.14
CA THR A 107 1.97 6.46 3.92
C THR A 107 2.70 7.79 3.95
N GLU A 108 3.44 8.10 2.90
CA GLU A 108 4.22 9.34 2.77
C GLU A 108 3.76 10.09 1.52
N LEU A 109 3.21 11.29 1.70
CA LEU A 109 2.81 12.17 0.60
C LEU A 109 3.91 13.19 0.33
N ARG A 110 4.37 13.21 -0.92
CA ARG A 110 5.37 14.16 -1.39
C ARG A 110 4.74 15.21 -2.30
N CYS A 111 5.23 16.43 -2.23
CA CYS A 111 4.83 17.47 -3.17
C CYS A 111 5.27 17.07 -4.60
N PRO A 112 4.37 17.03 -5.58
CA PRO A 112 4.79 16.89 -6.97
C PRO A 112 5.57 18.16 -7.34
N VAL A 113 6.88 18.03 -7.51
CA VAL A 113 7.68 19.11 -8.08
C VAL A 113 7.20 19.29 -9.52
N PRO A 114 6.70 20.47 -9.94
CA PRO A 114 6.44 20.69 -11.34
C PRO A 114 7.76 20.49 -12.07
N SER A 115 7.82 19.51 -12.98
CA SER A 115 8.91 19.41 -13.95
C SER A 115 9.06 20.80 -14.57
N PRO A 116 10.28 21.38 -14.66
CA PRO A 116 10.44 22.61 -15.39
C PRO A 116 9.90 22.34 -16.79
N THR A 117 8.75 22.93 -17.11
CA THR A 117 8.18 22.89 -18.44
C THR A 117 9.30 23.36 -19.35
N ALA A 118 9.85 22.45 -20.14
CA ALA A 118 10.71 22.83 -21.25
C ALA A 118 9.90 23.86 -22.03
N SER A 119 10.36 25.09 -21.97
CA SER A 119 9.75 26.24 -22.63
C SER A 119 9.61 25.88 -24.10
N VAL A 120 8.41 25.47 -24.51
CA VAL A 120 8.07 25.37 -25.92
C VAL A 120 7.94 26.82 -26.38
N SER A 121 9.04 27.38 -26.86
CA SER A 121 9.02 28.63 -27.62
C SER A 121 8.16 28.43 -28.87
N PRO A 122 7.06 29.17 -29.07
CA PRO A 122 6.28 29.12 -30.30
C PRO A 122 6.84 30.12 -31.32
N SER A 123 8.16 30.14 -31.52
CA SER A 123 8.79 30.84 -32.65
C SER A 123 10.27 30.51 -32.71
N GLY A 124 10.65 29.73 -33.73
CA GLY A 124 12.00 29.29 -33.98
C GLY A 124 12.91 30.42 -34.44
N VAL A 125 13.79 30.87 -33.55
CA VAL A 125 15.03 31.55 -33.95
C VAL A 125 16.16 31.03 -33.06
N PRO A 126 17.19 30.38 -33.62
CA PRO A 126 18.38 30.08 -32.84
C PRO A 126 19.11 31.40 -32.57
N VAL A 127 19.21 31.81 -31.30
CA VAL A 127 20.12 32.88 -30.92
C VAL A 127 21.54 32.33 -31.03
N LEU A 128 22.21 32.67 -32.13
CA LEU A 128 23.65 32.61 -32.26
C LEU A 128 24.27 33.53 -31.20
N ALA A 129 24.92 32.96 -30.19
CA ALA A 129 25.90 33.69 -29.41
C ALA A 129 27.23 33.65 -30.18
N SER A 130 27.36 34.54 -31.16
CA SER A 130 28.65 34.91 -31.74
C SER A 130 29.24 36.13 -31.04
N SER A 131 30.57 36.14 -31.01
CA SER A 131 31.50 37.25 -30.73
C SER A 131 31.86 37.44 -29.24
N GLN A 132 33.04 36.98 -28.82
CA GLN A 132 34.37 37.65 -28.96
C GLN A 132 34.46 38.95 -28.15
N MET A 133 35.16 38.91 -27.01
CA MET A 133 36.57 39.28 -26.84
C MET A 133 37.05 38.85 -25.45
#